data_AF-A0A1I3J278-F1
#
_entry.id   AF-A0A1I3J278-F1
#
_cell.length_a   1.000
_cell.length_b   1.000
_cell.length_c   1.000
_cell.angle_alpha   90.00
_cell.angle_beta   90.00
_cell.angle_gamma   90.00
#
_symmetry.space_group_name_H-M   'P 1'
#
loop_
_entity.id
_entity.type
_entity.pdbx_description
1 polymer ?
#
loop_
_entity_poly.entity_id
_entity_poly.type
_entity_poly.pdbx_seq_one_letter_code
_entity_poly.pdbx_strand_id
1 'polypeptide(L)'
;MPQTTDIREIGFRQGRRLANMDAQARMAFIAEGLPVILDSARSLLTASQALKGFSREAEILEGHALEEVAKILILVDIARCPAKLKASRIGPMMAAFYSHLARLIYADAQSWKPLSAAQLQDYVDSHRPSHDLEGDYGEYILPNQMIWRREALLYADIAGDEDTDLVWHAPGAPGFGPFAFDPLAYRVVDALEALGLFTAEGLAILEEIWGAVTFEGERCWSETGDLLQATLEALNARGLITGRAADKHVAVLADGWQMPMYMMDFRPIQRTLEEMRELRDASQPWEY
;
A
#
# COMPACT_ATOMS: atom_id res chain seq x y z
N MET A 1 21.23 -17.32 35.99
CA MET A 1 20.53 -16.01 36.03
C MET A 1 19.43 -16.06 34.99
N PRO A 2 18.19 -15.64 35.28
CA PRO A 2 17.15 -15.57 34.25
C PRO A 2 17.57 -14.51 33.24
N GLN A 3 17.62 -14.86 31.95
CA GLN A 3 17.79 -13.87 30.90
C GLN A 3 16.62 -12.89 31.00
N THR A 4 16.93 -11.62 31.23
CA THR A 4 15.94 -10.55 31.29
C THR A 4 15.51 -10.27 29.86
N THR A 5 14.35 -10.81 29.44
CA THR A 5 13.78 -10.52 28.12
C THR A 5 13.50 -9.02 28.03
N ASP A 6 14.05 -8.34 27.02
CA ASP A 6 13.77 -6.91 26.80
C ASP A 6 12.27 -6.75 26.50
N ILE A 7 11.59 -5.87 27.24
CA ILE A 7 10.17 -5.59 27.06
C ILE A 7 9.84 -5.11 25.64
N ARG A 8 10.81 -4.53 24.92
CA ARG A 8 10.69 -4.14 23.51
C ARG A 8 10.61 -5.33 22.56
N GLU A 9 10.98 -6.53 23.01
CA GLU A 9 10.90 -7.79 22.24
C GLU A 9 9.58 -8.54 22.47
N ILE A 10 8.69 -7.99 23.31
CA ILE A 10 7.39 -8.57 23.69
C ILE A 10 6.26 -7.63 23.22
N GLY A 11 5.15 -8.20 22.74
CA GLY A 11 3.95 -7.45 22.36
C GLY A 11 3.81 -7.22 20.85
N PHE A 12 3.05 -6.20 20.47
CA PHE A 12 2.76 -5.89 19.05
C PHE A 12 3.93 -5.23 18.33
N ARG A 13 3.82 -5.09 17.00
CA ARG A 13 4.79 -4.44 16.10
C ARG A 13 6.17 -5.13 16.01
N GLN A 14 6.18 -6.45 16.06
CA GLN A 14 7.39 -7.28 16.05
C GLN A 14 7.85 -7.74 14.65
N GLY A 15 7.20 -7.27 13.58
CA GLY A 15 7.42 -7.84 12.24
C GLY A 15 8.85 -7.67 11.69
N ARG A 16 9.69 -6.78 12.26
CA ARG A 16 11.13 -6.73 11.93
C ARG A 16 11.85 -8.07 12.17
N ARG A 17 11.34 -8.90 13.09
CA ARG A 17 11.88 -10.24 13.39
C ARG A 17 11.78 -11.21 12.22
N LEU A 18 10.93 -10.95 11.22
CA LEU A 18 10.88 -11.73 9.99
C LEU A 18 12.25 -11.79 9.28
N ALA A 19 13.07 -10.74 9.41
CA ALA A 19 14.41 -10.71 8.82
C ALA A 19 15.35 -11.78 9.40
N ASN A 20 15.08 -12.24 10.63
CA ASN A 20 15.91 -13.21 11.34
C ASN A 20 15.40 -14.65 11.21
N MET A 21 14.24 -14.85 10.56
CA MET A 21 13.71 -16.19 10.28
C MET A 21 14.42 -16.79 9.07
N ASP A 22 14.58 -18.11 9.07
CA ASP A 22 14.96 -18.82 7.86
C ASP A 22 13.88 -18.62 6.76
N ALA A 23 14.27 -18.83 5.50
CA ALA A 23 13.42 -18.48 4.37
C ALA A 23 12.09 -19.25 4.36
N GLN A 24 12.13 -20.55 4.68
CA GLN A 24 10.94 -21.40 4.67
C GLN A 24 9.98 -21.03 5.80
N ALA A 25 10.49 -20.88 7.02
CA ALA A 25 9.68 -20.45 8.17
C ALA A 25 9.08 -19.06 7.96
N ARG A 26 9.84 -18.13 7.35
CA ARG A 26 9.33 -16.80 7.01
C ARG A 26 8.16 -16.88 6.02
N MET A 27 8.28 -17.64 4.94
CA MET A 27 7.20 -17.78 3.95
C MET A 27 5.97 -18.46 4.55
N ALA A 28 6.16 -19.51 5.37
CA ALA A 28 5.07 -20.16 6.09
C ALA A 28 4.35 -19.18 7.03
N PHE A 29 5.09 -18.42 7.82
CA PHE A 29 4.52 -17.43 8.73
C PHE A 29 3.77 -16.30 7.99
N ILE A 30 4.29 -15.84 6.86
CA ILE A 30 3.58 -14.86 6.03
C ILE A 30 2.29 -15.48 5.49
N ALA A 31 2.34 -16.69 4.93
CA ALA A 31 1.16 -17.38 4.40
C ALA A 31 0.07 -17.56 5.46
N GLU A 32 0.42 -17.85 6.72
CA GLU A 32 -0.54 -17.91 7.83
C GLU A 32 -1.25 -16.56 8.08
N GLY A 33 -0.52 -15.45 7.95
CA GLY A 33 -1.05 -14.11 8.21
C GLY A 33 -1.90 -13.52 7.09
N LEU A 34 -1.66 -13.89 5.82
CA LEU A 34 -2.33 -13.27 4.67
C LEU A 34 -3.87 -13.42 4.72
N PRO A 35 -4.45 -14.61 4.96
CA PRO A 35 -5.91 -14.77 5.10
C PRO A 35 -6.48 -13.98 6.28
N VAL A 36 -5.76 -13.92 7.41
CA VAL A 36 -6.21 -13.19 8.61
C VAL A 36 -6.36 -11.69 8.31
N ILE A 37 -5.40 -11.11 7.58
CA ILE A 37 -5.45 -9.70 7.20
C ILE A 37 -6.57 -9.46 6.17
N LEU A 38 -6.76 -10.39 5.22
CA LEU A 38 -7.81 -10.26 4.20
C LEU A 38 -9.21 -10.34 4.82
N ASP A 39 -9.43 -11.24 5.77
CA ASP A 39 -10.71 -11.33 6.48
C ASP A 39 -11.00 -10.04 7.28
N SER A 40 -9.99 -9.43 7.88
CA SER A 40 -10.10 -8.12 8.51
C SER A 40 -10.53 -7.03 7.51
N ALA A 41 -9.84 -6.94 6.37
CA ALA A 41 -10.17 -5.99 5.31
C ALA A 41 -11.58 -6.21 4.74
N ARG A 42 -11.94 -7.46 4.46
CA ARG A 42 -13.25 -7.88 3.93
C ARG A 42 -14.38 -7.52 4.88
N SER A 43 -14.19 -7.73 6.19
CA SER A 43 -15.16 -7.35 7.22
C SER A 43 -15.40 -5.85 7.28
N LEU A 44 -14.32 -5.04 7.24
CA LEU A 44 -14.41 -3.57 7.21
C LEU A 44 -15.12 -3.06 5.95
N LEU A 45 -14.78 -3.61 4.78
CA LEU A 45 -15.39 -3.22 3.50
C LEU A 45 -16.88 -3.59 3.46
N THR A 46 -17.23 -4.79 3.93
CA THR A 46 -18.63 -5.23 4.04
C THR A 46 -19.42 -4.31 4.98
N ALA A 47 -18.83 -3.93 6.11
CA ALA A 47 -19.45 -2.99 7.05
C ALA A 47 -19.62 -1.60 6.44
N SER A 48 -18.62 -1.08 5.72
CA SER A 48 -18.70 0.18 4.97
C SER A 48 -19.90 0.17 4.00
N GLN A 49 -20.04 -0.87 3.19
CA GLN A 49 -21.12 -1.01 2.21
C GLN A 49 -22.53 -1.12 2.85
N ALA A 50 -22.62 -1.58 4.10
CA ALA A 50 -23.87 -1.70 4.83
C ALA A 50 -24.37 -0.36 5.44
N LEU A 51 -23.50 0.65 5.55
CA LEU A 51 -23.78 1.93 6.22
C LEU A 51 -24.58 2.92 5.35
N LYS A 52 -25.86 2.60 5.12
CA LYS A 52 -26.77 3.49 4.38
C LYS A 52 -27.02 4.81 5.12
N GLY A 53 -26.75 5.94 4.47
CA GLY A 53 -26.97 7.27 5.02
C GLY A 53 -25.88 7.78 5.98
N PHE A 54 -24.81 6.99 6.16
CA PHE A 54 -23.66 7.31 7.02
C PHE A 54 -22.38 7.31 6.16
N SER A 55 -22.32 8.21 5.18
CA SER A 55 -21.26 8.22 4.15
C SER A 55 -19.87 8.47 4.72
N ARG A 56 -19.75 9.33 5.76
CA ARG A 56 -18.48 9.57 6.44
C ARG A 56 -17.96 8.31 7.11
N GLU A 57 -18.80 7.62 7.87
CA GLU A 57 -18.44 6.40 8.57
C GLU A 57 -18.12 5.27 7.59
N ALA A 58 -18.84 5.18 6.47
CA ALA A 58 -18.54 4.24 5.39
C ALA A 58 -17.14 4.50 4.79
N GLU A 59 -16.80 5.75 4.50
CA GLU A 59 -15.50 6.12 3.95
C GLU A 59 -14.35 5.86 4.94
N ILE A 60 -14.57 6.12 6.24
CA ILE A 60 -13.62 5.75 7.29
C ILE A 60 -13.34 4.24 7.27
N LEU A 61 -14.37 3.40 7.23
CA LEU A 61 -14.20 1.94 7.24
C LEU A 61 -13.54 1.44 5.97
N GLU A 62 -13.88 2.00 4.80
CA GLU A 62 -13.23 1.67 3.53
C GLU A 62 -11.73 2.02 3.58
N GLY A 63 -11.38 3.21 4.07
CA GLY A 63 -9.98 3.63 4.23
C GLY A 63 -9.19 2.66 5.11
N HIS A 64 -9.75 2.22 6.24
CA HIS A 64 -9.11 1.21 7.09
C HIS A 64 -8.99 -0.16 6.40
N ALA A 65 -9.99 -0.56 5.62
CA ALA A 65 -9.92 -1.79 4.83
C ALA A 65 -8.76 -1.74 3.83
N LEU A 66 -8.57 -0.60 3.15
CA LEU A 66 -7.48 -0.42 2.19
C LEU A 66 -6.10 -0.43 2.84
N GLU A 67 -5.99 0.10 4.07
CA GLU A 67 -4.76 0.00 4.84
C GLU A 67 -4.42 -1.46 5.22
N GLU A 68 -5.42 -2.31 5.51
CA GLU A 68 -5.20 -3.75 5.72
C GLU A 68 -4.81 -4.46 4.41
N VAL A 69 -5.47 -4.13 3.30
CA VAL A 69 -5.11 -4.63 1.96
C VAL A 69 -3.65 -4.30 1.62
N ALA A 70 -3.20 -3.08 1.90
CA ALA A 70 -1.83 -2.66 1.64
C ALA A 70 -0.80 -3.48 2.42
N LYS A 71 -1.11 -3.91 3.65
CA LYS A 71 -0.23 -4.81 4.42
C LYS A 71 -0.01 -6.14 3.68
N ILE A 72 -1.04 -6.68 3.04
CA ILE A 72 -0.93 -7.90 2.23
C ILE A 72 0.02 -7.66 1.06
N LEU A 73 -0.18 -6.56 0.32
CA LEU A 73 0.67 -6.21 -0.83
C LEU A 73 2.15 -6.08 -0.42
N ILE A 74 2.42 -5.46 0.73
CA ILE A 74 3.76 -5.34 1.32
C ILE A 74 4.35 -6.71 1.67
N LEU A 75 3.56 -7.61 2.27
CA LEU A 75 4.02 -8.95 2.63
C LEU A 75 4.26 -9.83 1.39
N VAL A 76 3.43 -9.70 0.35
CA VAL A 76 3.63 -10.35 -0.95
C VAL A 76 4.94 -9.86 -1.59
N ASP A 77 5.30 -8.59 -1.42
CA ASP A 77 6.58 -8.06 -1.88
C ASP A 77 7.81 -8.69 -1.21
N ILE A 78 7.67 -9.21 0.01
CA ILE A 78 8.74 -10.00 0.64
C ILE A 78 8.97 -11.30 -0.14
N ALA A 79 7.92 -11.92 -0.68
CA ALA A 79 8.04 -13.10 -1.52
C ALA A 79 8.65 -12.73 -2.89
N ARG A 80 8.18 -11.64 -3.53
CA ARG A 80 8.67 -11.16 -4.83
C ARG A 80 10.10 -10.59 -4.79
N CYS A 81 10.61 -10.23 -3.62
CA CYS A 81 11.95 -9.66 -3.47
C CYS A 81 13.05 -10.71 -3.76
N PRO A 82 14.07 -10.41 -4.59
CA PRO A 82 15.17 -11.33 -4.85
C PRO A 82 15.91 -11.76 -3.58
N ALA A 83 16.27 -13.04 -3.47
CA ALA A 83 16.90 -13.63 -2.27
C ALA A 83 18.13 -12.84 -1.79
N LYS A 84 18.95 -12.34 -2.71
CA LYS A 84 20.15 -11.53 -2.42
C LYS A 84 19.84 -10.17 -1.76
N LEU A 85 18.62 -9.64 -1.94
CA LEU A 85 18.19 -8.34 -1.42
C LEU A 85 17.33 -8.48 -0.16
N LYS A 86 16.63 -9.60 0.04
CA LYS A 86 15.66 -9.83 1.13
C LYS A 86 16.15 -9.36 2.49
N ALA A 87 17.36 -9.76 2.90
CA ALA A 87 17.91 -9.40 4.21
C ALA A 87 17.96 -7.87 4.44
N SER A 88 18.32 -7.11 3.41
CA SER A 88 18.40 -5.64 3.48
C SER A 88 17.05 -4.94 3.32
N ARG A 89 16.06 -5.61 2.71
CA ARG A 89 14.78 -5.01 2.33
C ARG A 89 13.63 -5.33 3.29
N ILE A 90 13.70 -6.42 4.07
CA ILE A 90 12.65 -6.75 5.05
C ILE A 90 12.47 -5.64 6.10
N GLY A 91 13.55 -5.03 6.60
CA GLY A 91 13.46 -3.91 7.55
C GLY A 91 12.64 -2.73 6.99
N PRO A 92 13.01 -2.18 5.82
CA PRO A 92 12.22 -1.15 5.12
C PRO A 92 10.77 -1.56 4.81
N MET A 93 10.53 -2.76 4.28
CA MET A 93 9.16 -3.24 4.01
C MET A 93 8.32 -3.31 5.28
N MET A 94 8.91 -3.75 6.40
CA MET A 94 8.23 -3.75 7.69
C MET A 94 8.01 -2.34 8.25
N ALA A 95 8.87 -1.37 7.92
CA ALA A 95 8.60 0.04 8.24
C ALA A 95 7.39 0.56 7.44
N ALA A 96 7.29 0.21 6.15
CA ALA A 96 6.13 0.52 5.32
C ALA A 96 4.85 -0.14 5.87
N PHE A 97 4.92 -1.40 6.30
CA PHE A 97 3.79 -2.14 6.89
C PHE A 97 3.16 -1.42 8.10
N TYR A 98 3.95 -0.69 8.89
CA TYR A 98 3.46 0.06 10.06
C TYR A 98 3.18 1.54 9.76
N SER A 99 3.54 2.05 8.58
CA SER A 99 3.31 3.44 8.19
C SER A 99 1.93 3.59 7.54
N HIS A 100 1.14 4.57 7.98
CA HIS A 100 -0.14 4.89 7.31
C HIS A 100 0.12 5.40 5.88
N LEU A 101 1.05 6.36 5.73
CA LEU A 101 1.38 6.94 4.43
C LEU A 101 1.80 5.88 3.42
N ALA A 102 2.73 5.00 3.80
CA ALA A 102 3.20 3.95 2.89
C ALA A 102 2.05 3.00 2.49
N ARG A 103 1.15 2.65 3.42
CA ARG A 103 0.00 1.80 3.12
C ARG A 103 -0.98 2.46 2.15
N LEU A 104 -1.26 3.75 2.32
CA LEU A 104 -2.10 4.51 1.38
C LEU A 104 -1.47 4.54 -0.02
N ILE A 105 -0.15 4.80 -0.11
CA ILE A 105 0.58 4.78 -1.38
C ILE A 105 0.55 3.38 -2.03
N TYR A 106 0.78 2.30 -1.27
CA TYR A 106 0.70 0.93 -1.79
C TYR A 106 -0.68 0.58 -2.38
N ALA A 107 -1.74 1.02 -1.71
CA ALA A 107 -3.10 0.80 -2.18
C ALA A 107 -3.38 1.58 -3.47
N ASP A 108 -3.02 2.86 -3.52
CA ASP A 108 -3.25 3.69 -4.69
C ASP A 108 -2.42 3.25 -5.91
N ALA A 109 -1.20 2.77 -5.65
CA ALA A 109 -0.28 2.31 -6.68
C ALA A 109 -0.80 1.16 -7.55
N GLN A 110 -1.82 0.43 -7.11
CA GLN A 110 -2.44 -0.62 -7.93
C GLN A 110 -3.16 -0.06 -9.16
N SER A 111 -3.54 1.22 -9.14
CA SER A 111 -4.15 1.91 -10.29
C SER A 111 -3.13 2.53 -11.25
N TRP A 112 -1.89 2.69 -10.81
CA TRP A 112 -0.87 3.40 -11.57
C TRP A 112 -0.31 2.54 -12.71
N LYS A 113 0.09 3.21 -13.79
CA LYS A 113 0.69 2.58 -14.99
C LYS A 113 2.07 3.16 -15.29
N PRO A 114 3.04 3.01 -14.38
CA PRO A 114 4.41 3.44 -14.65
C PRO A 114 4.99 2.62 -15.80
N LEU A 115 5.83 3.24 -16.62
CA LEU A 115 6.58 2.55 -17.67
C LEU A 115 7.81 1.84 -17.10
N SER A 116 8.40 2.36 -16.01
CA SER A 116 9.58 1.78 -15.38
C SER A 116 9.54 1.86 -13.86
N ALA A 117 10.43 1.13 -13.19
CA ALA A 117 10.61 1.22 -11.74
C ALA A 117 11.04 2.63 -11.28
N ALA A 118 11.83 3.36 -12.09
CA ALA A 118 12.17 4.76 -11.85
C ALA A 118 10.92 5.65 -11.88
N GLN A 119 10.08 5.52 -12.91
CA GLN A 119 8.83 6.29 -12.97
C GLN A 119 7.86 5.93 -11.84
N LEU A 120 7.85 4.66 -11.41
CA LEU A 120 7.11 4.26 -10.22
C LEU A 120 7.62 4.98 -8.96
N GLN A 121 8.93 5.14 -8.81
CA GLN A 121 9.48 5.95 -7.72
C GLN A 121 9.08 7.42 -7.85
N ASP A 122 9.05 8.00 -9.05
CA ASP A 122 8.57 9.38 -9.26
C ASP A 122 7.11 9.55 -8.80
N TYR A 123 6.26 8.57 -9.09
CA TYR A 123 4.88 8.56 -8.59
C TYR A 123 4.84 8.41 -7.07
N VAL A 124 5.68 7.57 -6.47
CA VAL A 124 5.78 7.50 -4.99
C VAL A 124 6.27 8.84 -4.42
N ASP A 125 7.21 9.51 -5.08
CA ASP A 125 7.80 10.79 -4.67
C ASP A 125 6.80 11.94 -4.72
N SER A 126 5.83 11.91 -5.65
CA SER A 126 4.74 12.89 -5.68
C SER A 126 3.74 12.74 -4.53
N HIS A 127 3.68 11.56 -3.89
CA HIS A 127 2.71 11.26 -2.83
C HIS A 127 3.30 11.28 -1.42
N ARG A 128 4.63 11.26 -1.27
CA ARG A 128 5.31 11.31 0.04
C ARG A 128 5.85 12.66 0.52
N PRO A 129 5.58 13.84 -0.08
CA PRO A 129 5.88 15.12 0.57
C PRO A 129 5.23 15.17 1.95
N SER A 130 5.92 15.70 2.96
CA SER A 130 5.37 15.75 4.33
C SER A 130 4.22 16.74 4.49
N HIS A 131 4.21 17.77 3.64
CA HIS A 131 3.22 18.84 3.59
C HIS A 131 2.96 19.22 2.14
N ASP A 132 1.76 19.73 1.90
CA ASP A 132 1.32 20.27 0.62
C ASP A 132 0.94 21.75 0.78
N LEU A 133 1.11 22.53 -0.29
CA LEU A 133 0.58 23.89 -0.39
C LEU A 133 -0.78 23.85 -1.09
N GLU A 134 -1.83 24.30 -0.40
CA GLU A 134 -3.18 24.46 -0.97
C GLU A 134 -3.57 25.96 -1.07
N GLY A 135 -4.55 26.25 -1.92
CA GLY A 135 -5.01 27.59 -2.29
C GLY A 135 -4.40 28.10 -3.61
N ASP A 136 -5.11 28.99 -4.31
CA ASP A 136 -4.68 29.54 -5.62
C ASP A 136 -3.31 30.26 -5.51
N TYR A 137 -2.98 30.73 -4.30
CA TYR A 137 -1.71 31.38 -3.98
C TYR A 137 -0.88 30.66 -2.90
N GLY A 138 -1.17 29.40 -2.59
CA GLY A 138 -0.46 28.62 -1.56
C GLY A 138 -0.67 29.16 -0.13
N GLU A 139 -1.90 29.49 0.18
CA GLU A 139 -2.36 30.14 1.43
C GLU A 139 -2.36 29.16 2.62
N TYR A 140 -2.37 27.85 2.36
CA TYR A 140 -2.43 26.83 3.41
C TYR A 140 -1.28 25.82 3.28
N ILE A 141 -0.54 25.62 4.37
CA ILE A 141 0.39 24.51 4.52
C ILE A 141 -0.36 23.39 5.25
N LEU A 142 -0.80 22.38 4.50
CA LEU A 142 -1.47 21.22 5.08
C LEU A 142 -0.48 20.07 5.25
N PRO A 143 -0.67 19.18 6.24
CA PRO A 143 0.01 17.90 6.25
C PRO A 143 -0.24 17.15 4.94
N ASN A 144 0.65 16.21 4.58
CA ASN A 144 0.52 15.35 3.41
C ASN A 144 -0.94 14.99 3.11
N GLN A 145 -1.40 15.25 1.90
CA GLN A 145 -2.82 15.19 1.54
C GLN A 145 -3.44 13.81 1.81
N MET A 146 -2.70 12.71 1.62
CA MET A 146 -3.20 11.36 1.90
C MET A 146 -3.43 11.14 3.40
N ILE A 147 -2.50 11.60 4.24
CA ILE A 147 -2.66 11.55 5.71
C ILE A 147 -3.75 12.50 6.17
N TRP A 148 -3.75 13.74 5.66
CA TRP A 148 -4.74 14.74 6.02
C TRP A 148 -6.16 14.26 5.70
N ARG A 149 -6.44 13.74 4.49
CA ARG A 149 -7.78 13.21 4.14
C ARG A 149 -8.21 12.08 5.07
N ARG A 150 -7.29 11.17 5.41
CA ARG A 150 -7.54 10.08 6.36
C ARG A 150 -7.94 10.61 7.74
N GLU A 151 -7.23 11.62 8.24
CA GLU A 151 -7.44 12.17 9.59
C GLU A 151 -8.60 13.16 9.68
N ALA A 152 -8.81 13.95 8.63
CA ALA A 152 -9.87 14.95 8.54
C ALA A 152 -11.26 14.32 8.65
N LEU A 153 -11.47 13.09 8.17
CA LEU A 153 -12.75 12.38 8.34
C LEU A 153 -13.00 11.94 9.79
N LEU A 154 -11.94 11.70 10.56
CA LEU A 154 -12.00 11.10 11.89
C LEU A 154 -12.09 12.14 13.01
N TYR A 155 -11.31 13.21 12.89
CA TYR A 155 -11.05 14.11 14.00
C TYR A 155 -11.63 15.50 13.75
N ALA A 156 -12.27 16.04 14.78
CA ALA A 156 -12.40 17.48 14.92
C ALA A 156 -11.07 18.01 15.45
N ASP A 157 -10.60 19.14 14.95
CA ASP A 157 -9.29 19.67 15.31
C ASP A 157 -9.32 21.20 15.52
N ILE A 158 -8.22 21.75 16.01
CA ILE A 158 -7.98 23.18 16.15
C ILE A 158 -6.91 23.58 15.13
N ALA A 159 -7.29 24.42 14.17
CA ALA A 159 -6.38 24.93 13.14
C ALA A 159 -6.04 26.40 13.41
N GLY A 160 -4.82 26.81 13.04
CA GLY A 160 -4.43 28.22 12.99
C GLY A 160 -4.52 28.75 11.56
N ASP A 161 -5.12 29.92 11.40
CA ASP A 161 -5.06 30.72 10.18
C ASP A 161 -3.82 31.64 10.20
N GLU A 162 -3.35 32.12 9.04
CA GLU A 162 -2.17 33.01 8.94
C GLU A 162 -2.31 34.27 9.81
N ASP A 163 -3.55 34.69 10.11
CA ASP A 163 -3.90 35.88 10.90
C ASP A 163 -4.16 35.62 12.41
N THR A 164 -3.66 34.51 12.97
CA THR A 164 -3.51 34.21 14.42
C THR A 164 -4.73 33.77 15.24
N ASP A 165 -5.94 33.77 14.70
CA ASP A 165 -7.09 33.23 15.43
C ASP A 165 -7.19 31.71 15.27
N LEU A 166 -7.28 31.01 16.41
CA LEU A 166 -7.52 29.56 16.44
C LEU A 166 -8.98 29.27 16.12
N VAL A 167 -9.22 28.37 15.16
CA VAL A 167 -10.56 27.96 14.76
C VAL A 167 -10.78 26.47 14.98
N TRP A 168 -12.01 26.09 15.33
CA TRP A 168 -12.42 24.70 15.31
C TRP A 168 -12.64 24.24 13.87
N HIS A 169 -11.90 23.23 13.46
CA HIS A 169 -12.09 22.52 12.21
C HIS A 169 -12.96 21.28 12.48
N ALA A 170 -14.18 21.27 11.94
CA ALA A 170 -15.06 20.10 12.02
C ALA A 170 -14.51 18.95 11.14
N PRO A 171 -14.86 17.69 11.43
CA PRO A 171 -14.50 16.60 10.53
C PRO A 171 -14.98 16.88 9.11
N GLY A 172 -14.13 16.55 8.14
CA GLY A 172 -14.37 16.76 6.73
C GLY A 172 -15.66 16.08 6.26
N ALA A 173 -16.24 16.65 5.20
CA ALA A 173 -17.28 15.95 4.47
C ALA A 173 -16.68 14.70 3.79
N PRO A 174 -17.43 13.59 3.71
CA PRO A 174 -17.04 12.49 2.86
C PRO A 174 -16.85 12.99 1.42
N GLY A 175 -15.91 12.40 0.69
CA GLY A 175 -15.65 12.73 -0.70
C GLY A 175 -16.80 12.26 -1.60
N PHE A 176 -16.50 11.35 -2.52
CA PHE A 176 -17.54 10.66 -3.28
C PHE A 176 -18.07 9.51 -2.42
N GLY A 177 -19.41 9.42 -2.27
CA GLY A 177 -20.06 8.33 -1.53
C GLY A 177 -19.67 6.94 -2.08
N PRO A 178 -20.03 5.84 -1.37
CA PRO A 178 -19.50 4.50 -1.65
C PRO A 178 -19.60 4.17 -3.14
N PHE A 179 -18.46 3.89 -3.77
CA PHE A 179 -18.43 3.51 -5.18
C PHE A 179 -19.20 2.19 -5.35
N ALA A 180 -19.85 2.02 -6.50
CA ALA A 180 -20.61 0.80 -6.80
C ALA A 180 -19.72 -0.45 -6.99
N PHE A 181 -18.39 -0.30 -6.91
CA PHE A 181 -17.40 -1.35 -7.13
C PHE A 181 -16.38 -1.37 -6.00
N ASP A 182 -15.93 -2.57 -5.64
CA ASP A 182 -14.84 -2.71 -4.68
C ASP A 182 -13.57 -2.01 -5.19
N PRO A 183 -12.79 -1.36 -4.30
CA PRO A 183 -11.53 -0.71 -4.67
C PRO A 183 -10.56 -1.66 -5.36
N LEU A 184 -9.78 -1.14 -6.31
CA LEU A 184 -8.88 -1.97 -7.13
C LEU A 184 -7.87 -2.76 -6.28
N ALA A 185 -7.27 -2.13 -5.26
CA ALA A 185 -6.32 -2.80 -4.38
C ALA A 185 -6.94 -4.02 -3.68
N TYR A 186 -8.19 -3.91 -3.21
CA TYR A 186 -8.91 -5.02 -2.61
C TYR A 186 -9.15 -6.13 -3.64
N ARG A 187 -9.60 -5.77 -4.85
CA ARG A 187 -9.84 -6.74 -5.93
C ARG A 187 -8.58 -7.48 -6.34
N VAL A 188 -7.42 -6.81 -6.38
CA VAL A 188 -6.11 -7.45 -6.62
C VAL A 188 -5.85 -8.49 -5.55
N VAL A 189 -5.95 -8.10 -4.28
CA VAL A 189 -5.70 -9.03 -3.16
C VAL A 189 -6.69 -10.20 -3.11
N ASP A 190 -7.98 -9.95 -3.36
CA ASP A 190 -9.00 -10.99 -3.46
C ASP A 190 -8.68 -11.99 -4.58
N ALA A 191 -8.17 -11.49 -5.73
CA ALA A 191 -7.71 -12.32 -6.82
C ALA A 191 -6.47 -13.15 -6.45
N LEU A 192 -5.49 -12.58 -5.72
CA LEU A 192 -4.32 -13.31 -5.24
C LEU A 192 -4.73 -14.49 -4.33
N GLU A 193 -5.67 -14.26 -3.41
CA GLU A 193 -6.23 -15.33 -2.56
C GLU A 193 -6.94 -16.39 -3.41
N ALA A 194 -7.86 -15.97 -4.29
CA ALA A 194 -8.64 -16.88 -5.14
C ALA A 194 -7.75 -17.76 -6.03
N LEU A 195 -6.59 -17.26 -6.46
CA LEU A 195 -5.64 -17.98 -7.30
C LEU A 195 -4.63 -18.83 -6.51
N GLY A 196 -4.74 -18.87 -5.18
CA GLY A 196 -3.95 -19.79 -4.33
C GLY A 196 -2.62 -19.24 -3.83
N LEU A 197 -2.34 -17.94 -4.01
CA LEU A 197 -1.07 -17.32 -3.62
C LEU A 197 -0.91 -17.12 -2.11
N PHE A 198 -1.99 -17.28 -1.33
CA PHE A 198 -1.97 -17.16 0.13
C PHE A 198 -1.49 -18.43 0.86
N THR A 199 -0.88 -19.35 0.13
CA THR A 199 -0.30 -20.58 0.68
C THR A 199 1.22 -20.48 0.69
N ALA A 200 1.89 -21.25 1.57
CA ALA A 200 3.35 -21.27 1.59
C ALA A 200 3.94 -21.69 0.22
N GLU A 201 3.28 -22.61 -0.47
CA GLU A 201 3.67 -23.06 -1.81
C GLU A 201 3.41 -21.99 -2.88
N GLY A 202 2.29 -21.27 -2.80
CA GLY A 202 2.00 -20.12 -3.66
C GLY A 202 3.03 -19.00 -3.50
N LEU A 203 3.44 -18.67 -2.27
CA LEU A 203 4.50 -17.70 -2.02
C LEU A 203 5.87 -18.19 -2.51
N ALA A 204 6.14 -19.49 -2.43
CA ALA A 204 7.36 -20.08 -2.99
C ALA A 204 7.42 -19.95 -4.52
N ILE A 205 6.28 -20.08 -5.21
CA ILE A 205 6.17 -19.81 -6.66
C ILE A 205 6.51 -18.34 -6.96
N LEU A 206 6.02 -17.40 -6.15
CA LEU A 206 6.37 -15.99 -6.32
C LEU A 206 7.87 -15.75 -6.11
N GLU A 207 8.46 -16.36 -5.08
CA GLU A 207 9.90 -16.26 -4.84
C GLU A 207 10.71 -16.82 -6.00
N GLU A 208 10.29 -17.95 -6.58
CA GLU A 208 10.95 -18.59 -7.71
C GLU A 208 10.89 -17.73 -8.98
N ILE A 209 9.70 -17.22 -9.32
CA ILE A 209 9.45 -16.54 -10.60
C ILE A 209 9.79 -15.05 -10.52
N TRP A 210 9.21 -14.34 -9.54
CA TRP A 210 9.40 -12.89 -9.42
C TRP A 210 10.73 -12.55 -8.75
N GLY A 211 11.18 -13.36 -7.79
CA GLY A 211 12.48 -13.18 -7.13
C GLY A 211 13.69 -13.40 -8.05
N ALA A 212 13.49 -13.97 -9.24
CA ALA A 212 14.51 -14.05 -10.29
C ALA A 212 14.80 -12.68 -10.95
N VAL A 213 13.89 -11.71 -10.81
CA VAL A 213 13.98 -10.40 -11.44
C VAL A 213 14.12 -9.30 -10.38
N THR A 214 15.15 -8.47 -10.51
CA THR A 214 15.26 -7.23 -9.73
C THR A 214 14.52 -6.10 -10.46
N PHE A 215 13.53 -5.49 -9.81
CA PHE A 215 12.82 -4.32 -10.30
C PHE A 215 13.48 -3.04 -9.78
N GLU A 216 14.36 -2.45 -10.59
CA GLU A 216 15.05 -1.20 -10.31
C GLU A 216 15.34 -0.42 -11.62
N GLY A 217 15.48 0.91 -11.52
CA GLY A 217 15.81 1.77 -12.66
C GLY A 217 14.80 1.64 -13.82
N GLU A 218 15.30 1.42 -15.03
CA GLU A 218 14.50 1.37 -16.27
C GLU A 218 13.75 0.06 -16.52
N ARG A 219 13.72 -0.86 -15.54
CA ARG A 219 12.99 -2.12 -15.67
C ARG A 219 11.50 -1.86 -15.93
N CYS A 220 10.93 -2.48 -16.96
CA CYS A 220 9.64 -2.08 -17.51
C CYS A 220 8.46 -2.81 -16.87
N TRP A 221 7.33 -2.10 -16.72
CA TRP A 221 6.07 -2.68 -16.25
C TRP A 221 5.52 -3.78 -17.16
N SER A 222 5.79 -3.71 -18.47
CA SER A 222 5.34 -4.73 -19.42
C SER A 222 5.88 -6.13 -19.11
N GLU A 223 7.01 -6.22 -18.42
CA GLU A 223 7.61 -7.51 -18.02
C GLU A 223 6.82 -8.23 -16.92
N THR A 224 5.89 -7.53 -16.25
CA THR A 224 5.00 -8.14 -15.25
C THR A 224 3.99 -9.11 -15.88
N GLY A 225 3.63 -8.93 -17.15
CA GLY A 225 2.70 -9.81 -17.86
C GLY A 225 3.23 -11.24 -18.00
N ASP A 226 4.47 -11.39 -18.46
CA ASP A 226 5.11 -12.70 -18.63
C ASP A 226 5.31 -13.40 -17.27
N LEU A 227 5.67 -12.64 -16.23
CA LEU A 227 5.81 -13.19 -14.87
C LEU A 227 4.47 -13.62 -14.28
N LEU A 228 3.40 -12.84 -14.52
CA LEU A 228 2.04 -13.21 -14.11
C LEU A 228 1.62 -14.50 -14.82
N GLN A 229 1.81 -14.60 -16.13
CA GLN A 229 1.48 -15.81 -16.87
C GLN A 229 2.23 -17.03 -16.32
N ALA A 230 3.55 -16.94 -16.15
CA ALA A 230 4.35 -18.03 -15.59
C ALA A 230 3.89 -18.42 -14.17
N THR A 231 3.48 -17.43 -13.36
CA THR A 231 2.94 -17.66 -12.01
C THR A 231 1.64 -18.46 -12.08
N LEU A 232 0.71 -18.08 -12.95
CA LEU A 232 -0.58 -18.77 -13.11
C LEU A 232 -0.40 -20.20 -13.63
N GLU A 233 0.51 -20.40 -14.59
CA GLU A 233 0.86 -21.74 -15.11
C GLU A 233 1.43 -22.64 -14.01
N ALA A 234 2.34 -22.12 -13.18
CA ALA A 234 2.92 -22.86 -12.06
C ALA A 234 1.86 -23.19 -10.98
N LEU A 235 0.99 -22.24 -10.62
CA LEU A 235 -0.11 -22.47 -9.68
C LEU A 235 -1.07 -23.55 -10.17
N ASN A 236 -1.42 -23.51 -11.45
CA ASN A 236 -2.28 -24.52 -12.08
C ASN A 236 -1.61 -25.91 -12.09
N ALA A 237 -0.34 -25.97 -12.49
CA ALA A 237 0.41 -27.23 -12.55
C ALA A 237 0.54 -27.91 -11.17
N ARG A 238 0.62 -27.13 -10.09
CA ARG A 238 0.67 -27.63 -8.70
C ARG A 238 -0.72 -27.81 -8.07
N GLY A 239 -1.80 -27.52 -8.79
CA GLY A 239 -3.17 -27.69 -8.31
C GLY A 239 -3.54 -26.72 -7.17
N LEU A 240 -2.93 -25.54 -7.12
CA LEU A 240 -3.11 -24.55 -6.04
C LEU A 240 -4.27 -23.58 -6.31
N ILE A 241 -4.73 -23.48 -7.56
CA ILE A 241 -5.85 -22.63 -7.93
C ILE A 241 -7.11 -23.09 -7.18
N THR A 242 -7.73 -22.18 -6.45
CA THR A 242 -8.90 -22.50 -5.62
C THR A 242 -10.16 -22.63 -6.47
N GLY A 243 -11.19 -23.30 -5.95
CA GLY A 243 -12.51 -23.33 -6.60
C GLY A 243 -13.22 -21.98 -6.70
N ARG A 244 -12.67 -20.92 -6.09
CA ARG A 244 -13.17 -19.54 -6.17
C ARG A 244 -12.61 -18.79 -7.38
N ALA A 245 -11.55 -19.30 -8.01
CA ALA A 245 -10.91 -18.67 -9.16
C ALA A 245 -11.87 -18.52 -10.35
N ALA A 246 -11.72 -17.42 -11.09
CA ALA A 246 -12.56 -17.06 -12.22
C ALA A 246 -11.78 -16.11 -13.14
N ASP A 247 -12.18 -15.99 -14.41
CA ASP A 247 -11.48 -15.17 -15.42
C ASP A 247 -11.33 -13.70 -14.98
N LYS A 248 -12.32 -13.18 -14.23
CA LYS A 248 -12.26 -11.82 -13.67
C LYS A 248 -11.06 -11.61 -12.74
N HIS A 249 -10.60 -12.65 -12.03
CA HIS A 249 -9.45 -12.56 -11.12
C HIS A 249 -8.17 -12.42 -11.93
N VAL A 250 -8.04 -13.17 -13.02
CA VAL A 250 -6.89 -13.06 -13.94
C VAL A 250 -6.87 -11.68 -14.59
N ALA A 251 -8.00 -11.20 -15.10
CA ALA A 251 -8.10 -9.86 -15.71
C ALA A 251 -7.75 -8.74 -14.72
N VAL A 252 -8.18 -8.87 -13.46
CA VAL A 252 -7.84 -7.91 -12.40
C VAL A 252 -6.35 -7.89 -12.11
N LEU A 253 -5.67 -9.05 -12.06
CA LEU A 253 -4.23 -9.06 -11.82
C LEU A 253 -3.45 -8.50 -13.02
N ALA A 254 -3.85 -8.82 -14.24
CA ALA A 254 -3.20 -8.33 -15.45
C ALA A 254 -3.30 -6.81 -15.58
N ASP A 255 -4.39 -6.22 -15.10
CA ASP A 255 -4.58 -4.77 -15.11
C ASP A 255 -4.00 -4.11 -13.85
N GLY A 256 -4.33 -4.60 -12.65
CA GLY A 256 -4.10 -3.87 -11.41
C GLY A 256 -2.91 -4.30 -10.56
N TRP A 257 -2.27 -5.44 -10.82
CA TRP A 257 -1.20 -5.90 -9.93
C TRP A 257 0.11 -5.18 -10.24
N GLN A 258 0.48 -4.22 -9.39
CA GLN A 258 1.64 -3.36 -9.61
C GLN A 258 2.97 -4.14 -9.60
N MET A 259 3.98 -3.58 -10.28
CA MET A 259 5.39 -3.99 -10.12
C MET A 259 5.77 -4.06 -8.62
N PRO A 260 6.71 -4.93 -8.25
CA PRO A 260 7.20 -4.97 -6.88
C PRO A 260 7.75 -3.63 -6.41
N MET A 261 7.36 -3.22 -5.21
CA MET A 261 7.73 -1.94 -4.61
C MET A 261 8.75 -2.09 -3.48
N TYR A 262 9.38 -3.27 -3.34
CA TYR A 262 10.39 -3.55 -2.30
C TYR A 262 11.66 -2.68 -2.39
N MET A 263 11.89 -2.01 -3.53
CA MET A 263 12.99 -1.04 -3.72
C MET A 263 12.58 0.40 -3.42
N MET A 264 11.28 0.69 -3.33
CA MET A 264 10.79 2.06 -3.25
C MET A 264 11.08 2.70 -1.89
N ASP A 265 11.37 3.99 -1.89
CA ASP A 265 11.49 4.80 -0.68
C ASP A 265 10.17 5.48 -0.33
N PHE A 266 9.61 5.11 0.81
CA PHE A 266 8.36 5.68 1.34
C PHE A 266 8.58 6.67 2.48
N ARG A 267 9.83 7.03 2.79
CA ARG A 267 10.11 8.01 3.86
C ARG A 267 9.56 9.37 3.43
N PRO A 268 8.88 10.12 4.32
CA PRO A 268 8.37 11.43 3.98
C PRO A 268 9.49 12.35 3.47
N ILE A 269 9.25 13.05 2.36
CA ILE A 269 10.14 14.09 1.86
C ILE A 269 9.80 15.37 2.64
N GLN A 270 10.76 15.84 3.44
CA GLN A 270 10.64 17.16 4.05
C GLN A 270 10.97 18.21 3.00
N ARG A 271 10.07 19.17 2.80
CA ARG A 271 10.28 20.34 1.94
C ARG A 271 10.22 21.61 2.77
N THR A 272 11.05 22.56 2.40
CA THR A 272 10.96 23.94 2.89
C THR A 272 9.80 24.65 2.20
N LEU A 273 9.31 25.74 2.80
CA LEU A 273 8.27 26.58 2.20
C LEU A 273 8.70 27.16 0.84
N GLU A 274 9.98 27.50 0.71
CA GLU A 274 10.57 28.00 -0.53
C GLU A 274 10.49 26.96 -1.65
N GLU A 275 10.98 25.74 -1.40
CA GLU A 275 10.90 24.64 -2.38
C GLU A 275 9.44 24.31 -2.78
N MET A 276 8.50 24.39 -1.83
CA MET A 276 7.09 24.17 -2.14
C MET A 276 6.52 25.27 -3.04
N ARG A 277 6.91 26.54 -2.83
CA ARG A 277 6.50 27.67 -3.68
C ARG A 277 7.10 27.57 -5.08
N GLU A 278 8.38 27.21 -5.19
CA GLU A 278 9.05 27.00 -6.48
C GLU A 278 8.37 25.90 -7.31
N LEU A 279 8.00 24.78 -6.67
CA LEU A 279 7.28 23.69 -7.34
C LEU A 279 5.90 24.12 -7.84
N ARG A 280 5.16 24.92 -7.05
CA ARG A 280 3.87 25.48 -7.47
C ARG A 280 4.04 26.38 -8.69
N ASP A 281 4.98 27.32 -8.63
CA ASP A 281 5.20 28.29 -9.70
C ASP A 281 5.66 27.61 -11.00
N ALA A 282 6.43 26.51 -10.89
CA ALA A 282 6.79 25.66 -12.03
C ALA A 282 5.61 24.83 -12.60
N SER A 283 4.57 24.58 -11.78
CA SER A 283 3.40 23.77 -12.15
C SER A 283 2.23 24.60 -12.69
N GLN A 284 2.27 25.93 -12.55
CA GLN A 284 1.29 26.81 -13.17
C GLN A 284 1.55 26.90 -14.69
N PRO A 285 0.63 26.43 -15.54
CA PRO A 285 0.76 26.63 -16.98
C PRO A 285 0.55 28.11 -17.28
N TRP A 286 1.59 28.76 -17.82
CA TRP A 286 1.61 30.09 -18.46
C TRP A 286 0.29 30.88 -18.39
N GLU A 287 0.25 31.92 -17.55
CA GLU A 287 -0.77 32.96 -17.61
C GLU A 287 -0.80 33.56 -19.02
N TYR A 288 -1.93 33.44 -19.71
CA TYR A 288 -2.26 34.18 -20.93
C TYR A 288 -3.21 35.33 -20.61
#